data_AF-A0A1W9LQ39-F1
#
_entry.id   AF-A0A1W9LQ39-F1
#
_cell.length_a   1.000
_cell.length_b   1.000
_cell.length_c   1.000
_cell.angle_alpha   90.00
_cell.angle_beta   90.00
_cell.angle_gamma   90.00
#
_symmetry.space_group_name_H-M   'P 1'
#
loop_
_entity.id
_entity.type
_entity.pdbx_description
1 polymer ?
#
loop_
_entity_poly.entity_id
_entity_poly.type
_entity_poly.pdbx_seq_one_letter_code
_entity_poly.pdbx_strand_id
1 'polypeptide(L)'
;MNFEIIDNIQVTENIAIGKSIRELENLYKLYGCGRWRKLKGIANIRFGSGEIYGFVLCLNNQDYEISLERWKIYETLRDDEALCRRLIQVIDESGEDYLYPAELFFKIELPTNVCEVFFSDRTSQFGDYERAVSGIEGHAD
;
A
#
# COMPACT_ATOMS: atom_id res chain seq x y z
N MET A 1 4.38 7.33 -10.82
CA MET A 1 4.36 6.55 -9.56
C MET A 1 5.75 5.98 -9.36
N ASN A 2 6.51 6.52 -8.41
CA ASN A 2 7.84 6.02 -8.07
C ASN A 2 7.71 5.19 -6.79
N PHE A 3 8.20 3.96 -6.83
CA PHE A 3 8.29 3.09 -5.66
C PHE A 3 9.63 2.38 -5.64
N GLU A 4 10.10 2.05 -4.44
CA GLU A 4 11.30 1.26 -4.18
C GLU A 4 10.90 -0.03 -3.48
N ILE A 5 11.50 -1.17 -3.86
CA ILE A 5 11.29 -2.44 -3.14
C ILE A 5 12.20 -2.44 -1.91
N ILE A 6 11.61 -2.53 -0.71
CA ILE A 6 12.34 -2.37 0.57
C ILE A 6 12.95 -3.68 1.04
N ASP A 7 12.36 -4.81 0.65
CA ASP A 7 12.77 -6.13 1.10
C ASP A 7 12.85 -7.15 -0.04
N ASN A 8 13.30 -8.36 0.29
CA ASN A 8 13.37 -9.42 -0.70
C ASN A 8 11.97 -9.79 -1.17
N ILE A 9 11.76 -9.80 -2.49
CA ILE A 9 10.53 -10.31 -3.10
C ILE A 9 10.33 -11.76 -2.66
N GLN A 10 9.30 -12.00 -1.87
CA GLN A 10 8.87 -13.33 -1.49
C GLN A 10 8.28 -14.01 -2.73
N VAL A 11 9.02 -14.95 -3.31
CA VAL A 11 8.60 -15.67 -4.51
C VAL A 11 7.46 -16.62 -4.16
N THR A 12 6.34 -16.43 -4.82
CA THR A 12 5.23 -17.38 -4.85
C THR A 12 4.91 -17.66 -6.31
N GLU A 13 5.39 -18.82 -6.79
CA GLU A 13 5.10 -19.47 -8.09
C GLU A 13 5.69 -18.91 -9.41
N ASN A 14 5.95 -19.83 -10.35
CA ASN A 14 6.29 -19.52 -11.74
C ASN A 14 4.99 -19.28 -12.52
N ILE A 15 4.83 -18.10 -13.11
CA ILE A 15 3.68 -17.75 -13.96
C ILE A 15 3.91 -18.21 -15.41
N ALA A 16 5.15 -18.12 -15.90
CA ALA A 16 5.51 -18.55 -17.25
C ALA A 16 6.99 -18.91 -17.35
N ILE A 17 7.33 -19.84 -18.25
CA ILE A 17 8.71 -20.30 -18.47
C ILE A 17 8.99 -20.30 -19.97
N GLY A 18 10.17 -19.80 -20.37
CA GLY A 18 10.64 -19.86 -21.76
C GLY A 18 9.65 -19.21 -22.74
N LYS A 19 9.25 -19.98 -23.77
CA LYS A 19 8.41 -19.49 -24.90
C LYS A 19 7.02 -19.01 -24.50
N SER A 20 6.55 -19.33 -23.30
CA SER A 20 5.28 -18.83 -22.77
C SER A 20 5.37 -17.38 -22.27
N ILE A 21 6.57 -16.80 -22.21
CA ILE A 21 6.79 -15.38 -21.87
C ILE A 21 6.60 -14.56 -23.15
N ARG A 22 5.54 -13.72 -23.17
CA ARG A 22 5.19 -12.91 -24.34
C ARG A 22 6.32 -12.00 -24.80
N GLU A 23 7.12 -11.49 -23.86
CA GLU A 23 8.23 -10.57 -24.12
C GLU A 23 9.59 -11.29 -24.31
N LEU A 24 9.61 -12.61 -24.46
CA LEU A 24 10.86 -13.40 -24.49
C LEU A 24 11.87 -12.91 -25.53
N GLU A 25 11.41 -12.53 -26.72
CA GLU A 25 12.30 -12.05 -27.79
C GLU A 25 13.00 -10.74 -27.42
N ASN A 26 12.30 -9.84 -26.73
CA ASN A 26 12.89 -8.61 -26.21
C ASN A 26 13.88 -8.89 -25.07
N LEU A 27 13.58 -9.86 -24.20
CA LEU A 27 14.52 -10.29 -23.15
C LEU A 27 15.81 -10.87 -23.75
N TYR A 28 15.71 -11.66 -24.83
CA TYR A 28 16.88 -12.13 -25.55
C TYR A 28 17.68 -10.99 -26.19
N LYS A 29 17.02 -9.98 -26.76
CA LYS A 29 17.69 -8.82 -27.35
C LYS A 29 18.43 -7.97 -26.32
N LEU A 30 17.84 -7.74 -25.14
CA LEU A 30 18.40 -6.87 -24.11
C LEU A 30 19.43 -7.57 -23.22
N TYR A 31 19.18 -8.85 -22.89
CA TYR A 31 19.92 -9.56 -21.85
C TYR A 31 20.53 -10.88 -22.31
N GLY A 32 20.30 -11.28 -23.57
CA GLY A 32 20.87 -12.49 -24.14
C GLY A 32 20.15 -13.78 -23.77
N CYS A 33 20.71 -14.89 -24.25
CA CYS A 33 20.19 -16.24 -24.09
C CYS A 33 20.12 -16.63 -22.60
N GLY A 34 18.95 -17.07 -22.12
CA GLY A 34 18.77 -17.42 -20.72
C GLY A 34 17.59 -18.34 -20.47
N ARG A 35 17.58 -19.01 -19.31
CA ARG A 35 16.44 -19.77 -18.80
C ARG A 35 15.44 -18.83 -18.12
N TRP A 36 14.80 -18.02 -18.95
CA TRP A 36 13.85 -17.00 -18.49
C TRP A 36 12.62 -17.63 -17.83
N ARG A 37 12.24 -17.06 -16.70
CA ARG A 37 11.06 -17.39 -15.92
C ARG A 37 10.38 -16.09 -15.52
N LYS A 38 9.07 -16.03 -15.68
CA LYS A 38 8.21 -14.96 -15.14
C LYS A 38 7.71 -15.44 -13.77
N LEU A 39 8.16 -14.79 -12.71
CA LEU A 39 7.79 -15.11 -11.34
C LEU A 39 6.67 -14.18 -10.87
N LYS A 40 5.78 -14.69 -10.03
CA LYS A 40 4.95 -13.86 -9.16
C LYS A 40 5.64 -13.79 -7.80
N GLY A 41 5.55 -12.64 -7.16
CA GLY A 41 6.05 -12.49 -5.81
C GLY A 41 5.44 -11.27 -5.15
N ILE A 42 5.53 -11.25 -3.83
CA ILE A 42 5.04 -10.18 -2.99
C ILE A 42 6.27 -9.47 -2.42
N ALA A 43 6.25 -8.15 -2.40
CA ALA A 43 7.32 -7.34 -1.84
C ALA A 43 6.73 -6.12 -1.14
N ASN A 44 7.37 -5.69 -0.06
CA ASN A 44 7.05 -4.41 0.56
C ASN A 44 7.67 -3.31 -0.29
N ILE A 45 6.85 -2.31 -0.65
CA ILE A 45 7.29 -1.16 -1.43
C ILE A 45 7.27 0.10 -0.58
N ARG A 46 8.25 0.97 -0.81
CA ARG A 46 8.32 2.34 -0.32
C ARG A 46 7.82 3.24 -1.41
N PHE A 47 6.84 4.09 -1.12
CA PHE A 47 6.50 5.16 -2.08
C PHE A 47 7.53 6.29 -1.98
N GLY A 48 7.57 7.17 -2.99
CA GLY A 48 8.47 8.33 -3.00
C GLY A 48 8.38 9.24 -1.75
N SER A 49 7.31 9.13 -0.95
CA SER A 49 7.15 9.79 0.36
C SER A 49 7.97 9.15 1.49
N GLY A 50 8.55 7.95 1.31
CA GLY A 50 9.28 7.21 2.34
C GLY A 50 8.43 6.19 3.11
N GLU A 51 7.12 6.18 2.88
CA GLU A 51 6.14 5.41 3.64
C GLU A 51 5.95 3.98 3.12
N ILE A 52 5.64 3.07 4.03
CA ILE A 52 5.35 1.66 3.77
C ILE A 52 3.87 1.42 4.12
N TYR A 53 3.06 1.16 3.11
CA TYR A 53 1.61 0.96 3.28
C TYR A 53 1.28 -0.52 3.45
N GLY A 54 0.37 -0.80 4.36
CA GLY A 54 -0.24 -2.11 4.57
C GLY A 54 -1.73 -1.99 4.85
N PHE A 55 -2.38 -3.13 5.10
CA PHE A 55 -3.80 -3.19 5.44
C PHE A 55 -4.01 -3.94 6.74
N VAL A 56 -4.99 -3.47 7.52
CA VAL A 56 -5.44 -4.12 8.76
C VAL A 56 -6.94 -4.26 8.80
N LEU A 57 -7.42 -5.35 9.39
CA LEU A 57 -8.83 -5.57 9.69
C LEU A 57 -9.08 -5.18 11.15
N CYS A 58 -10.06 -4.30 11.38
CA CYS A 58 -10.53 -3.97 12.72
C CYS A 58 -11.31 -5.15 13.32
N LEU A 59 -10.78 -5.81 14.34
CA LEU A 59 -11.42 -6.94 15.02
C LEU A 59 -12.35 -6.48 16.16
N ASN A 60 -11.97 -5.39 16.82
CA ASN A 60 -12.67 -4.78 17.94
C ASN A 60 -12.51 -3.25 17.87
N ASN A 61 -13.57 -2.52 18.21
CA ASN A 61 -13.59 -1.07 18.25
C ASN A 61 -14.08 -0.55 19.62
N GLN A 62 -14.03 -1.39 20.66
CA GLN A 62 -14.39 -0.98 22.02
C GLN A 62 -13.61 0.27 22.43
N ASP A 63 -14.32 1.26 22.98
CA ASP A 63 -13.81 2.58 23.39
C ASP A 63 -13.42 3.51 22.22
N TYR A 64 -13.60 3.07 20.97
CA TYR A 64 -13.27 3.78 19.74
C TYR A 64 -14.40 3.72 18.69
N GLU A 65 -15.65 3.52 19.10
CA GLU A 65 -16.77 3.26 18.18
C GLU A 65 -17.11 4.41 17.24
N ILE A 66 -16.65 5.62 17.56
CA ILE A 66 -16.80 6.82 16.74
C ILE A 66 -15.72 6.89 15.64
N SER A 67 -14.54 6.35 15.92
CA SER A 67 -13.37 6.42 15.04
C SER A 67 -13.15 5.14 14.23
N LEU A 68 -13.63 4.00 14.73
CA LEU A 68 -13.38 2.69 14.17
C LEU A 68 -14.69 1.90 13.97
N GLU A 69 -14.82 1.32 12.80
CA GLU A 69 -15.86 0.39 12.41
C GLU A 69 -15.33 -1.04 12.49
N ARG A 70 -15.99 -1.86 13.30
CA ARG A 70 -15.64 -3.27 13.43
C ARG A 70 -15.82 -4.00 12.09
N TRP A 71 -14.86 -4.86 11.76
CA TRP A 71 -14.75 -5.62 10.51
C TRP A 71 -14.42 -4.82 9.26
N LYS A 72 -14.17 -3.52 9.40
CA LYS A 72 -13.67 -2.69 8.31
C LYS A 72 -12.18 -2.90 8.12
N ILE A 73 -11.75 -2.81 6.87
CA ILE A 73 -10.36 -2.82 6.48
C ILE A 73 -9.88 -1.38 6.45
N TYR A 74 -8.79 -1.13 7.14
CA TYR A 74 -8.11 0.15 7.16
C TYR A 74 -6.72 0.03 6.56
N GLU A 75 -6.20 1.14 6.11
CA GLU A 75 -4.81 1.25 5.74
C GLU A 75 -3.95 1.52 6.97
N THR A 76 -2.70 1.08 6.92
CA THR A 76 -1.73 1.33 7.98
C THR A 76 -0.39 1.73 7.39
N LEU A 77 0.28 2.64 8.08
CA LEU A 77 1.66 2.99 7.82
C LEU A 77 2.57 2.22 8.77
N ARG A 78 3.69 1.70 8.25
CA ARG A 78 4.69 1.07 9.11
C ARG A 78 5.39 2.13 9.96
N ASP A 79 5.08 2.10 11.25
CA ASP A 79 5.75 2.87 12.30
C ASP A 79 6.37 1.88 13.31
N ASP A 80 7.68 1.66 13.20
CA ASP A 80 8.41 0.75 14.08
C ASP A 80 8.44 1.26 15.54
N GLU A 81 8.34 2.58 15.79
CA GLU A 81 8.30 3.16 17.14
C GLU A 81 6.94 2.91 17.80
N ALA A 82 5.85 3.15 17.06
CA ALA A 82 4.49 2.83 17.51
C ALA A 82 4.34 1.34 17.81
N LEU A 83 4.84 0.48 16.92
CA LEU A 83 4.78 -0.98 17.10
C LEU A 83 5.51 -1.43 18.37
N CYS A 84 6.65 -0.82 18.70
CA CYS A 84 7.36 -1.10 19.96
C CYS A 84 6.52 -0.76 21.20
N ARG A 85 5.56 0.17 21.08
CA ARG A 85 4.61 0.55 22.13
C ARG A 85 3.28 -0.20 22.05
N ARG A 86 3.19 -1.24 21.20
CA ARG A 86 1.96 -1.98 20.87
C ARG A 86 0.86 -1.08 20.29
N LEU A 87 1.27 -0.05 19.56
CA LEU A 87 0.38 0.83 18.81
C LEU A 87 0.52 0.54 17.31
N ILE A 88 -0.50 0.93 16.55
CA ILE A 88 -0.50 0.87 15.09
C ILE A 88 -1.04 2.19 14.55
N GLN A 89 -0.37 2.70 13.52
CA GLN A 89 -0.77 3.91 12.80
C GLN A 89 -1.75 3.53 11.71
N VAL A 90 -3.00 3.98 11.82
CA VAL A 90 -4.12 3.63 10.95
C VAL A 90 -4.62 4.91 10.29
N ILE A 91 -4.84 4.85 8.98
CA ILE A 91 -5.43 5.94 8.20
C ILE A 91 -6.94 5.73 8.16
N ASP A 92 -7.70 6.74 8.59
CA ASP A 92 -9.17 6.72 8.57
C ASP A 92 -9.73 7.21 7.22
N GLU A 93 -11.05 7.37 7.12
CA GLU A 93 -11.74 7.77 5.89
C GLU A 93 -11.51 9.23 5.49
N SER A 94 -11.01 10.05 6.41
CA SER A 94 -10.60 11.43 6.13
C SER A 94 -9.21 11.53 5.51
N GLY A 95 -8.42 10.45 5.59
CA GLY A 95 -7.03 10.40 5.14
C GLY A 95 -6.03 10.82 6.21
N GLU A 96 -6.49 11.09 7.43
CA GLU A 96 -5.65 11.40 8.59
C GLU A 96 -5.17 10.10 9.26
N ASP A 97 -3.93 10.13 9.77
CA ASP A 97 -3.34 9.00 10.47
C ASP A 97 -3.47 9.13 12.00
N TYR A 98 -3.92 8.05 12.65
CA TYR A 98 -4.10 7.99 14.09
C TYR A 98 -3.45 6.74 14.69
N LEU A 99 -2.99 6.86 15.93
CA LEU A 99 -2.43 5.73 16.68
C LEU A 99 -3.49 5.03 17.53
N TYR A 100 -3.60 3.73 17.34
CA TYR A 100 -4.52 2.88 18.10
C TYR A 100 -3.77 1.69 18.72
N PRO A 101 -4.33 1.06 19.77
CA PRO A 101 -3.79 -0.21 20.27
C PRO A 101 -3.79 -1.27 19.17
N ALA A 102 -2.63 -1.87 18.91
CA ALA A 102 -2.45 -2.85 17.83
C ALA A 102 -3.32 -4.11 18.00
N GLU A 103 -3.72 -4.43 19.23
CA GLU A 103 -4.59 -5.57 19.55
C GLU A 103 -6.02 -5.44 19.02
N LEU A 104 -6.46 -4.23 18.68
CA LEU A 104 -7.76 -4.00 18.03
C LEU A 104 -7.77 -4.50 16.59
N PHE A 105 -6.59 -4.76 16.02
CA PHE A 105 -6.41 -4.99 14.60
C PHE A 105 -5.73 -6.32 14.30
N PHE A 106 -6.01 -6.83 13.10
CA PHE A 106 -5.28 -7.93 12.51
C PHE A 106 -4.68 -7.50 11.18
N LYS A 107 -3.36 -7.68 11.02
CA LYS A 107 -2.70 -7.39 9.76
C LYS A 107 -3.16 -8.39 8.69
N ILE A 108 -3.61 -7.87 7.56
CA ILE A 108 -4.07 -8.68 6.43
C ILE A 108 -3.24 -8.39 5.19
N GLU A 109 -3.11 -9.41 4.34
CA GLU A 109 -2.56 -9.29 3.01
C GLU A 109 -3.72 -9.34 2.02
N LEU A 110 -3.83 -8.30 1.19
CA LEU A 110 -4.86 -8.22 0.16
C LEU A 110 -4.26 -8.60 -1.20
N PRO A 111 -5.02 -9.32 -2.05
CA PRO A 111 -4.64 -9.52 -3.44
C PRO A 111 -4.45 -8.18 -4.16
N THR A 112 -3.52 -8.12 -5.13
CA THR A 112 -3.16 -6.91 -5.86
C THR A 112 -4.36 -6.15 -6.44
N ASN A 113 -5.33 -6.87 -7.02
CA ASN A 113 -6.51 -6.26 -7.61
C ASN A 113 -7.45 -5.62 -6.57
N VAL A 114 -7.37 -6.03 -5.31
CA VAL A 114 -8.11 -5.39 -4.20
C VAL A 114 -7.34 -4.17 -3.74
N CYS A 115 -6.02 -4.28 -3.56
CA CYS A 115 -5.16 -3.15 -3.22
C CYS A 115 -5.34 -1.98 -4.20
N GLU A 116 -5.34 -2.25 -5.51
CA GLU A 116 -5.51 -1.23 -6.55
C GLU A 116 -6.81 -0.42 -6.38
N VAL A 117 -7.91 -1.06 -5.95
CA VAL A 117 -9.18 -0.38 -5.68
C VAL A 117 -9.03 0.58 -4.50
N PHE A 118 -8.50 0.11 -3.36
CA PHE A 118 -8.24 0.95 -2.19
C PHE A 118 -7.31 2.14 -2.49
N PHE A 119 -6.26 1.94 -3.30
CA PHE A 119 -5.34 3.02 -3.68
C PHE A 119 -5.95 4.02 -4.68
N SER A 120 -6.82 3.56 -5.58
CA SER A 120 -7.41 4.41 -6.62
C SER A 120 -8.40 5.43 -6.06
N ASP A 121 -9.14 5.08 -5.00
CA ASP A 121 -10.07 5.99 -4.33
C ASP A 121 -9.35 7.22 -3.72
N ARG A 122 -8.08 7.05 -3.31
CA ARG A 122 -7.25 8.13 -2.75
C ARG A 122 -6.82 9.19 -3.77
N THR A 123 -6.65 8.80 -5.04
CA THR A 123 -6.13 9.71 -6.08
C THR A 123 -7.16 10.78 -6.45
N SER A 124 -8.45 10.49 -6.28
CA SER A 124 -9.53 11.46 -6.45
C SER A 124 -9.59 12.49 -5.32
N GLN A 125 -9.35 12.09 -4.06
CA GLN A 125 -9.41 13.01 -2.91
C GLN A 125 -8.16 13.91 -2.78
N PHE A 126 -6.95 13.41 -3.05
CA PHE A 126 -5.73 14.24 -3.00
C PHE A 126 -5.67 15.28 -4.12
N GLY A 127 -6.16 14.96 -5.33
CA GLY A 127 -6.21 15.90 -6.45
C GLY A 127 -7.19 17.06 -6.23
N ASP A 128 -8.25 16.82 -5.46
CA ASP A 128 -9.21 17.85 -5.07
C ASP A 128 -8.72 18.68 -3.88
N TYR A 129 -7.95 18.09 -2.94
CA TYR A 129 -7.31 18.82 -1.85
C TYR A 129 -6.23 19.78 -2.34
N GLU A 130 -5.31 19.37 -3.22
CA GLU A 130 -4.32 20.31 -3.80
C GLU A 130 -4.99 21.44 -4.59
N ARG A 131 -6.09 21.16 -5.31
CA ARG A 131 -6.90 22.19 -5.98
C ARG A 131 -7.62 23.12 -5.01
N ALA A 132 -8.13 22.60 -3.90
CA ALA A 132 -8.79 23.40 -2.87
C ALA A 132 -7.80 24.31 -2.14
N VAL A 133 -6.59 23.80 -1.83
CA VAL A 133 -5.53 24.55 -1.15
C VAL A 133 -4.92 25.62 -2.05
N SER A 134 -4.72 25.32 -3.35
CA SER A 134 -4.26 26.31 -4.33
C SER A 134 -5.31 27.36 -4.72
N GLY A 135 -6.57 27.19 -4.31
CA GLY A 135 -7.65 28.17 -4.48
C GLY A 135 -7.80 29.18 -3.33
N ILE A 136 -7.10 29.00 -2.20
CA ILE A 136 -7.26 29.85 -0.99
C ILE A 136 -6.18 30.94 -0.88
N GLU A 137 -5.04 30.82 -1.57
CA GLU A 137 -4.00 31.88 -1.61
C GLU A 137 -4.26 32.93 -2.70
N GLY A 138 -5.39 33.62 -2.61
CA GLY A 138 -5.76 34.60 -3.63
C GLY A 138 -6.73 35.69 -3.20
N HIS A 139 -6.67 36.18 -1.95
CA HIS A 139 -7.19 37.51 -1.60
C HIS A 139 -6.56 38.01 -0.28
N ALA A 140 -5.40 38.64 -0.42
CA ALA A 140 -4.96 39.68 0.49
C ALA A 140 -4.22 40.74 -0.35
N ASP A 141 -4.74 41.96 -0.24
CA ASP A 141 -4.31 43.26 -0.76
C ASP A 141 -4.67 43.66 -2.20
#